data_AF-A0A4W6BYX3-F1
#
_entry.id   AF-A0A4W6BYX3-F1
#
_cell.length_a   1.000
_cell.length_b   1.000
_cell.length_c   1.000
_cell.angle_alpha   90.00
_cell.angle_beta   90.00
_cell.angle_gamma   90.00
#
_symmetry.space_group_name_H-M   'P 1'
#
loop_
_entity.id
_entity.type
_entity.pdbx_description
1 polymer ?
#
loop_
_entity_poly.entity_id
_entity_poly.type
_entity_poly.pdbx_seq_one_letter_code
_entity_poly.pdbx_strand_id
1 'polypeptide(L)'
;MLYLEDYLEMIEQLPMDLRDRFTEMREMDLQVQSTYSPWKQKVIEFFVNAKKNKPEWREEQMEVIKKDYYKALEDADEKVQLANQIYDLVSIRHFLLTCIKHLTQ
;
A
#
# COMPACT_ATOMS: atom_id res chain seq x y z
N MET A 1 34.67 18.92 0.32
CA MET A 1 34.40 17.50 0.03
C MET A 1 33.00 17.06 0.47
N LEU A 2 32.25 17.82 1.28
CA LEU A 2 30.92 17.41 1.78
C LEU A 2 29.95 16.91 0.70
N TYR A 3 29.74 17.66 -0.39
CA TYR A 3 28.72 17.28 -1.39
C TYR A 3 28.88 15.87 -1.95
N LEU A 4 30.11 15.42 -2.21
CA LEU A 4 30.35 14.08 -2.77
C LEU A 4 30.14 12.98 -1.72
N GLU A 5 30.52 13.24 -0.48
CA GLU A 5 30.29 12.33 0.65
C GLU A 5 28.79 12.18 0.92
N ASP A 6 28.03 13.28 0.89
CA ASP A 6 26.56 13.26 1.05
C ASP A 6 25.88 12.44 -0.08
N TYR A 7 26.35 12.56 -1.33
CA TYR A 7 25.84 11.74 -2.44
C TYR A 7 26.21 10.26 -2.32
N LEU A 8 27.42 9.95 -1.83
CA LEU A 8 27.86 8.58 -1.61
C LEU A 8 27.06 7.90 -0.50
N GLU A 9 26.85 8.60 0.62
CA GLU A 9 26.02 8.12 1.72
C GLU A 9 24.58 7.84 1.27
N MET A 10 24.00 8.74 0.47
CA MET A 10 22.66 8.55 -0.11
C MET A 10 22.59 7.33 -1.04
N ILE A 11 23.64 7.03 -1.81
CA ILE A 11 23.71 5.85 -2.69
C ILE A 11 23.87 4.55 -1.87
N GLU A 12 24.65 4.59 -0.79
CA GLU A 12 24.87 3.43 0.09
C GLU A 12 23.63 3.04 0.89
N GLN A 13 22.82 4.01 1.31
CA GLN A 13 21.58 3.77 2.07
C GLN A 13 20.43 3.28 1.19
N LEU A 14 20.41 3.65 -0.09
CA LEU A 14 19.29 3.37 -1.00
C LEU A 14 18.87 1.88 -1.11
N PRO A 15 19.79 0.88 -1.13
CA PRO A 15 19.42 -0.54 -1.09
C PRO A 15 18.70 -0.95 0.20
N MET A 16 19.07 -0.33 1.34
CA MET A 16 18.44 -0.56 2.63
C MET A 16 17.02 -0.02 2.63
N ASP A 17 16.85 1.24 2.21
CA ASP A 17 15.55 1.90 2.12
C ASP A 17 14.58 1.16 1.21
N LEU A 18 15.04 0.71 0.03
CA LEU A 18 14.21 -0.07 -0.89
C LEU A 18 13.72 -1.38 -0.25
N ARG A 19 14.61 -2.12 0.42
CA ARG A 19 14.24 -3.37 1.08
C ARG A 19 13.19 -3.14 2.16
N ASP A 20 13.36 -2.09 2.97
CA ASP A 20 12.45 -1.78 4.06
C ASP A 20 11.08 -1.37 3.51
N ARG A 21 11.05 -0.56 2.44
CA ARG A 21 9.80 -0.17 1.76
C ARG A 21 9.11 -1.36 1.07
N PHE A 22 9.86 -2.29 0.48
CA PHE A 22 9.25 -3.52 -0.07
C PHE A 22 8.67 -4.42 1.02
N THR A 23 9.30 -4.44 2.19
CA THR A 23 8.79 -5.19 3.36
C THR A 23 7.48 -4.58 3.84
N GLU A 24 7.45 -3.26 4.01
CA GLU A 24 6.24 -2.50 4.38
C GLU A 24 5.11 -2.68 3.35
N MET A 25 5.44 -2.68 2.05
CA MET A 25 4.47 -2.95 0.98
C MET A 25 3.87 -4.35 1.09
N ARG A 26 4.69 -5.35 1.49
CA ARG A 26 4.21 -6.71 1.68
C ARG A 26 3.27 -6.80 2.89
N GLU A 27 3.58 -6.10 3.97
CA GLU A 27 2.73 -6.04 5.15
C GLU A 27 1.38 -5.37 4.84
N MET A 28 1.39 -4.23 4.14
CA MET A 28 0.16 -3.58 3.70
C MET A 28 -0.65 -4.43 2.71
N ASP A 29 0.00 -5.15 1.79
CA ASP A 29 -0.69 -6.09 0.91
C ASP A 29 -1.43 -7.18 1.70
N LEU A 30 -0.79 -7.72 2.75
CA LEU A 30 -1.43 -8.69 3.64
C LEU A 30 -2.59 -8.07 4.45
N GLN A 31 -2.41 -6.85 4.95
CA GLN A 31 -3.47 -6.12 5.67
C GLN A 31 -4.69 -5.89 4.77
N VAL A 32 -4.50 -5.35 3.56
CA VAL A 32 -5.58 -5.14 2.59
C VAL A 32 -6.32 -6.45 2.30
N GLN A 33 -5.59 -7.56 2.07
CA GLN A 33 -6.23 -8.86 1.84
C GLN A 33 -7.00 -9.36 3.07
N SER A 34 -6.46 -9.13 4.27
CA SER A 34 -7.09 -9.53 5.53
C SER A 34 -8.39 -8.76 5.81
N THR A 35 -8.50 -7.51 5.37
CA THR A 35 -9.73 -6.71 5.49
C THR A 35 -10.73 -7.06 4.36
N TYR A 36 -10.24 -7.19 3.13
CA TYR A 36 -11.07 -7.41 1.95
C TYR A 36 -11.77 -8.78 1.93
N SER A 37 -11.07 -9.87 2.30
CA SER A 37 -11.62 -11.22 2.21
C SER A 37 -12.83 -11.44 3.15
N PRO A 38 -12.76 -11.12 4.46
CA PRO A 38 -13.92 -11.20 5.35
C PRO A 38 -15.04 -10.25 4.95
N TRP A 39 -14.71 -9.05 4.47
CA TRP A 39 -15.72 -8.10 3.97
C TRP A 39 -16.52 -8.71 2.81
N LYS A 40 -15.84 -9.29 1.82
CA LYS A 40 -16.47 -9.96 0.68
C LYS A 40 -17.39 -11.09 1.15
N GLN A 41 -16.97 -11.86 2.15
CA GLN A 41 -17.80 -12.91 2.73
C GLN A 41 -19.06 -12.34 3.41
N LYS A 42 -18.94 -11.29 4.22
CA LYS A 42 -20.08 -10.60 4.84
C LYS A 42 -21.10 -10.10 3.82
N VAL A 43 -20.63 -9.56 2.68
CA VAL A 43 -21.50 -9.12 1.59
C VAL A 43 -22.32 -10.28 1.02
N ILE A 44 -21.69 -11.44 0.79
CA ILE A 44 -22.39 -12.63 0.30
C ILE A 44 -23.44 -13.10 1.32
N GLU A 45 -23.05 -13.20 2.59
CA GLU A 45 -23.94 -13.62 3.69
C GLU A 45 -25.13 -12.66 3.85
N PHE A 46 -24.90 -11.35 3.69
CA PHE A 46 -25.95 -10.35 3.70
C PHE A 46 -26.99 -10.62 2.61
N PHE A 47 -26.59 -10.86 1.36
CA PHE A 47 -27.54 -11.12 0.28
C PHE A 47 -28.31 -12.43 0.44
N VAL A 48 -27.68 -13.47 1.01
CA VAL A 48 -28.34 -14.75 1.32
C VAL A 48 -29.40 -14.59 2.41
N ASN A 49 -29.09 -13.78 3.43
CA ASN A 49 -29.93 -13.64 4.62
C ASN A 49 -30.92 -12.46 4.54
N ALA A 50 -30.70 -11.50 3.63
CA ALA A 50 -31.53 -10.29 3.48
C ALA A 50 -33.01 -10.59 3.20
N LYS A 51 -33.31 -11.68 2.49
CA LYS A 51 -34.71 -12.09 2.22
C LYS A 51 -35.40 -12.74 3.41
N LYS A 52 -34.62 -13.27 4.37
CA LYS A 52 -35.13 -14.01 5.53
C LYS A 52 -35.23 -13.14 6.79
N ASN A 53 -34.49 -12.05 6.83
CA ASN A 53 -34.37 -11.18 7.99
C ASN A 53 -35.24 -9.92 7.89
N LYS A 54 -35.43 -9.28 9.04
CA LYS A 54 -36.22 -8.06 9.17
C LYS A 54 -35.53 -6.85 8.52
N PRO A 55 -36.29 -5.80 8.16
CA PRO A 55 -35.74 -4.55 7.64
C PRO A 55 -34.68 -3.93 8.55
N GLU A 56 -34.88 -3.93 9.88
CA GLU A 56 -33.91 -3.31 10.82
C GLU A 56 -32.55 -4.01 10.78
N TRP A 57 -32.54 -5.35 10.73
CA TRP A 57 -31.31 -6.12 10.59
C TRP A 57 -30.59 -5.81 9.28
N ARG A 58 -31.34 -5.58 8.18
CA ARG A 58 -30.72 -5.23 6.90
C ARG A 58 -30.05 -3.86 6.95
N GLU A 59 -30.67 -2.88 7.60
CA GLU A 59 -30.09 -1.56 7.78
C GLU A 59 -28.81 -1.63 8.62
N GLU A 60 -28.85 -2.34 9.76
CA GLU A 60 -27.69 -2.52 10.64
C GLU A 60 -26.53 -3.20 9.90
N GLN A 61 -26.77 -4.32 9.22
CA GLN A 61 -25.72 -5.03 8.50
C GLN A 61 -25.18 -4.22 7.32
N MET A 62 -26.04 -3.46 6.63
CA MET A 62 -25.61 -2.58 5.55
C MET A 62 -24.66 -1.49 6.07
N GLU A 63 -24.93 -0.90 7.24
CA GLU A 63 -24.04 0.10 7.84
C GLU A 63 -22.69 -0.51 8.25
N VAL A 64 -22.68 -1.72 8.80
CA VAL A 64 -21.44 -2.46 9.10
C VAL A 64 -20.63 -2.72 7.82
N ILE A 65 -21.28 -3.21 6.77
CA ILE A 65 -20.62 -3.50 5.47
C ILE A 65 -20.05 -2.25 4.84
N LYS A 66 -20.76 -1.12 4.90
CA LYS A 66 -20.26 0.17 4.41
C LYS A 66 -19.04 0.64 5.19
N LYS A 67 -19.09 0.56 6.52
CA LYS A 67 -17.95 0.95 7.36
C LYS A 67 -16.71 0.12 7.06
N ASP A 68 -16.86 -1.20 6.96
CA ASP A 68 -15.76 -2.11 6.61
C ASP A 68 -15.24 -1.85 5.19
N TYR A 69 -16.13 -1.49 4.25
CA TYR A 69 -15.75 -1.10 2.88
C TYR A 69 -14.88 0.17 2.87
N TYR A 70 -15.30 1.22 3.59
CA TYR A 70 -14.51 2.46 3.66
C TYR A 70 -13.12 2.22 4.25
N LYS A 71 -13.03 1.39 5.29
CA LYS A 71 -11.73 0.98 5.84
C LYS A 71 -10.86 0.25 4.82
N ALA A 72 -11.43 -0.72 4.09
CA ALA A 72 -10.69 -1.45 3.06
C ALA A 72 -10.22 -0.52 1.91
N LEU A 73 -10.98 0.55 1.63
CA LEU A 73 -10.64 1.56 0.64
C LEU A 73 -9.49 2.47 1.12
N GLU A 74 -9.49 2.85 2.40
CA GLU A 74 -8.39 3.58 3.05
C GLU A 74 -7.10 2.74 3.07
N ASP A 75 -7.17 1.48 3.53
CA ASP A 75 -6.02 0.55 3.51
C ASP A 75 -5.45 0.40 2.08
N ALA A 76 -6.31 0.40 1.06
CA ALA A 76 -5.89 0.31 -0.34
C ALA A 76 -5.24 1.60 -0.87
N ASP A 77 -5.72 2.78 -0.46
CA ASP A 77 -5.12 4.06 -0.83
C ASP A 77 -3.72 4.22 -0.23
N GLU A 78 -3.55 3.88 1.05
CA GLU A 78 -2.24 3.87 1.72
C GLU A 78 -1.23 2.99 0.98
N LYS A 79 -1.66 1.81 0.50
CA LYS A 79 -0.82 0.93 -0.31
C LYS A 79 -0.42 1.58 -1.65
N VAL A 80 -1.32 2.33 -2.30
CA VAL A 80 -1.01 3.07 -3.53
C VAL A 80 -0.01 4.18 -3.25
N GLN A 81 -0.16 4.90 -2.14
CA GLN A 81 0.78 5.95 -1.74
C GLN A 81 2.18 5.38 -1.50
N LEU A 82 2.31 4.23 -0.82
CA LEU A 82 3.61 3.58 -0.68
C LEU A 82 4.18 3.12 -2.03
N ALA A 83 3.35 2.62 -2.94
CA ALA A 83 3.81 2.24 -4.28
C ALA A 83 4.43 3.43 -5.03
N ASN A 84 3.83 4.62 -4.91
CA ASN A 84 4.38 5.84 -5.48
C ASN A 84 5.73 6.21 -4.82
N GLN A 85 5.85 6.11 -3.49
CA GLN A 85 7.11 6.36 -2.80
C GLN A 85 8.24 5.41 -3.25
N ILE A 86 7.93 4.12 -3.44
CA ILE A 86 8.90 3.15 -3.96
C ILE A 86 9.29 3.51 -5.40
N TYR A 87 8.34 3.91 -6.23
CA TYR A 87 8.61 4.34 -7.60
C TYR A 87 9.56 5.53 -7.65
N ASP A 88 9.35 6.52 -6.79
CA ASP A 88 10.22 7.70 -6.70
C ASP A 88 11.64 7.32 -6.24
N LEU A 89 11.78 6.45 -5.24
CA LEU A 89 13.07 5.92 -4.78
C LEU A 89 13.84 5.18 -5.89
N VAL A 90 13.15 4.33 -6.66
CA VAL A 90 13.75 3.62 -7.80
C VAL A 90 14.15 4.59 -8.91
N SER A 91 13.35 5.63 -9.15
CA SER A 91 13.62 6.68 -10.13
C SER A 91 14.86 7.50 -9.77
N ILE A 92 15.04 7.86 -8.49
CA ILE A 92 16.23 8.54 -7.98
C ILE A 92 17.49 7.69 -8.22
N ARG A 93 17.43 6.38 -7.93
CA ARG A 93 18.54 5.45 -8.21
C ARG A 93 18.91 5.44 -9.70
N HIS A 94 17.92 5.38 -10.58
CA HIS A 94 18.15 5.36 -12.02
C HIS A 94 18.82 6.65 -12.49
N PHE A 95 18.38 7.81 -11.98
CA PHE A 95 18.97 9.10 -12.29
C PHE A 95 20.43 9.19 -11.81
N LEU A 96 20.71 8.79 -10.56
CA LEU A 96 22.08 8.78 -10.01
C LEU A 96 23.02 7.88 -10.80
N LEU A 97 22.59 6.66 -11.15
CA LEU A 97 23.39 5.74 -11.98
C LEU A 97 23.67 6.32 -13.37
N THR A 98 22.71 7.05 -13.94
CA THR A 98 22.88 7.71 -15.24
C THR A 98 23.87 8.87 -15.15
N CYS A 99 23.78 9.69 -14.11
CA CYS A 99 24.70 10.79 -13.85
C CYS A 99 26.14 10.30 -13.60
N ILE A 100 26.32 9.23 -12.80
CA ILE A 100 27.64 8.64 -12.55
C ILE A 100 28.25 8.10 -13.85
N LYS A 101 27.46 7.42 -14.69
CA LYS A 101 27.91 6.93 -16.00
C LYS A 101 28.33 8.07 -16.94
N HIS A 102 27.66 9.22 -16.89
CA HIS A 102 28.02 10.41 -17.67
C HIS A 102 29.26 11.14 -17.11
N LEU A 103 29.51 11.07 -15.81
CA LEU A 103 30.69 11.69 -15.17
C LEU A 103 31.96 10.84 -15.26
N THR A 104 31.83 9.54 -15.53
CA THR A 104 32.95 8.57 -15.66
C THR A 104 33.35 8.31 -17.12
N GLN A 105 32.77 9.05 -18.07
CA GLN A 105 33.08 9.03 -19.50
C GLN A 105 33.67 10.38 -19.92
#